data_AF-A0A7W6FUI1-F1
#
_entry.id   AF-A0A7W6FUI1-F1
#
_cell.length_a   1.000
_cell.length_b   1.000
_cell.length_c   1.000
_cell.angle_alpha   90.00
_cell.angle_beta   90.00
_cell.angle_gamma   90.00
#
_symmetry.space_group_name_H-M   'P 1'
#
loop_
_entity.id
_entity.type
_entity.pdbx_description
1 polymer ?
#
loop_
_entity_poly.entity_id
_entity_poly.type
_entity_poly.pdbx_seq_one_letter_code
_entity_poly.pdbx_strand_id
1 'polypeptide(L)'
;MSNNPYASQLGGYGAQTTAAGLGGTGRSAAPAPASELVKDTTTAAFSADVVRESRNQPVLVDFWAPWCGPCKQLTPVLERAVQAAGGRVKLVKMNIDEHPSIAGQLGVQSIPAVFAFVDGQPVDGFMGALPESEVKAFIDRLTAGRAAPGGDPLAEALEQAAGFLAAGNAAQASQLFGAVLQHDPENAKAAAGLAECYLAAGDTARAQSLADAMPPSVLDDPAFATVRARLKLQEEIAGLGDASALEARLAANPDDHQARYDLALIAQAKGDRAGAADQLLEIVKRDRTFEDDGARRKLLEFFEAWGPMDPATKDGRRKLSSLLFR
;
A
#
# COMPACT_ATOMS: atom_id res chain seq x y z
N MET A 1 -46.08 -44.60 -10.61
CA MET A 1 -44.99 -44.16 -9.72
C MET A 1 -44.15 -43.17 -10.54
N SER A 2 -44.09 -41.87 -10.32
CA SER A 2 -44.60 -41.00 -9.26
C SER A 2 -44.62 -39.55 -9.79
N ASN A 3 -45.61 -38.79 -9.30
CA ASN A 3 -45.89 -37.36 -9.43
C ASN A 3 -44.75 -36.43 -9.90
N ASN A 4 -45.03 -35.70 -11.00
CA ASN A 4 -44.43 -34.40 -11.31
C ASN A 4 -45.44 -33.30 -10.94
N PRO A 5 -45.26 -32.54 -9.84
CA PRO A 5 -46.30 -31.64 -9.33
C PRO A 5 -46.21 -30.18 -9.81
N TYR A 6 -45.49 -29.84 -10.88
CA TYR A 6 -45.41 -28.44 -11.35
C TYR A 6 -45.56 -28.29 -12.86
N ALA A 7 -46.72 -28.69 -13.39
CA ALA A 7 -47.15 -28.31 -14.73
C ALA A 7 -48.49 -27.54 -14.67
N SER A 8 -48.45 -26.33 -15.23
CA SER A 8 -49.54 -25.42 -15.60
C SER A 8 -50.23 -24.59 -14.51
N GLN A 9 -49.99 -23.27 -14.55
CA GLN A 9 -51.03 -22.31 -14.94
C GLN A 9 -50.43 -20.95 -15.33
N LEU A 10 -50.74 -20.54 -16.56
CA LEU A 10 -50.52 -19.22 -17.15
C LEU A 10 -51.78 -18.37 -16.95
N GLY A 11 -51.58 -17.06 -16.72
CA GLY A 11 -52.58 -15.98 -16.80
C GLY A 11 -52.97 -15.41 -15.43
N GLY A 12 -52.93 -14.11 -15.14
CA GLY A 12 -52.61 -12.90 -15.90
C GLY A 12 -52.90 -11.64 -15.04
N TYR A 13 -52.25 -10.53 -15.40
CA TYR A 13 -52.53 -9.12 -15.08
C TYR A 13 -52.34 -8.58 -13.64
N GLY A 14 -51.49 -7.55 -13.56
CA GLY A 14 -51.41 -6.63 -12.42
C GLY A 14 -50.12 -5.81 -12.42
N ALA A 15 -50.04 -4.79 -13.28
CA ALA A 15 -48.95 -3.81 -13.23
C ALA A 15 -49.07 -2.97 -11.95
N GLN A 16 -48.04 -3.00 -11.10
CA GLN A 16 -47.79 -1.97 -10.10
C GLN A 16 -46.28 -1.79 -9.94
N THR A 17 -45.81 -0.66 -10.42
CA THR A 17 -44.47 -0.10 -10.29
C THR A 17 -44.18 0.28 -8.84
N THR A 18 -43.17 -0.33 -8.23
CA THR A 18 -42.42 0.29 -7.13
C THR A 18 -40.93 -0.05 -7.25
N ALA A 19 -40.12 1.00 -7.26
CA ALA A 19 -38.67 0.94 -7.22
C ALA A 19 -38.19 0.34 -5.89
N ALA A 20 -37.24 -0.58 -5.94
CA ALA A 20 -36.51 -1.04 -4.76
C ALA A 20 -35.05 -1.29 -5.15
N GLY A 21 -34.17 -0.62 -4.41
CA GLY A 21 -32.75 -0.49 -4.68
C GLY A 21 -31.97 -1.79 -4.54
N LEU A 22 -30.92 -1.87 -5.35
CA LEU A 22 -29.85 -2.84 -5.25
C LEU A 22 -29.01 -2.56 -4.00
N GLY A 23 -29.38 -3.20 -2.88
CA GLY A 23 -28.59 -3.26 -1.66
C GLY A 23 -27.82 -4.57 -1.58
N GLY A 24 -26.78 -4.72 -2.40
CA GLY A 24 -25.82 -5.82 -2.28
C GLY A 24 -24.83 -5.52 -1.16
N THR A 25 -25.16 -5.90 0.08
CA THR A 25 -24.21 -5.89 1.19
C THR A 25 -23.24 -7.05 1.03
N GLY A 26 -22.12 -6.79 0.37
CA GLY A 26 -20.90 -7.57 0.56
C GLY A 26 -20.59 -7.55 2.06
N ARG A 27 -20.73 -8.69 2.71
CA ARG A 27 -20.47 -8.87 4.13
C ARG A 27 -18.96 -8.71 4.32
N SER A 28 -18.55 -7.49 4.67
CA SER A 28 -17.22 -7.20 5.19
C SER A 28 -16.98 -8.14 6.38
N ALA A 29 -16.00 -9.03 6.26
CA ALA A 29 -15.58 -9.87 7.36
C ALA A 29 -14.84 -8.97 8.35
N ALA A 30 -15.52 -8.60 9.44
CA ALA A 30 -14.92 -7.88 10.54
C ALA A 30 -13.73 -8.69 11.13
N PRO A 31 -12.71 -8.02 11.68
CA PRO A 31 -11.65 -8.72 12.41
C PRO A 31 -12.24 -9.56 13.53
N ALA A 32 -11.79 -10.82 13.61
CA ALA A 32 -12.23 -11.79 14.60
C ALA A 32 -12.09 -11.22 16.03
N PRO A 33 -13.14 -11.27 16.87
CA PRO A 33 -13.05 -10.80 18.24
C PRO A 33 -12.04 -11.63 19.05
N ALA A 34 -11.47 -11.03 20.11
CA ALA A 34 -10.43 -11.62 20.96
C ALA A 34 -10.75 -13.02 21.55
N SER A 35 -12.03 -13.43 21.55
CA SER A 35 -12.48 -14.77 21.95
C SER A 35 -12.28 -15.87 20.89
N GLU A 36 -11.88 -15.54 19.66
CA GLU A 36 -11.68 -16.53 18.60
C GLU A 36 -10.26 -17.11 18.54
N LEU A 37 -9.28 -16.45 19.18
CA LEU A 37 -7.88 -16.89 19.15
C LEU A 37 -7.54 -17.92 20.22
N VAL A 38 -8.32 -17.97 21.30
CA VAL A 38 -8.18 -18.91 22.40
C VAL A 38 -9.50 -19.65 22.56
N LYS A 39 -9.47 -20.99 22.53
CA LYS A 39 -10.67 -21.80 22.75
C LYS A 39 -10.37 -23.11 23.47
N ASP A 40 -11.33 -23.60 24.23
CA ASP A 40 -11.30 -24.99 24.71
C ASP A 40 -11.78 -25.94 23.58
N THR A 41 -11.26 -27.17 23.58
CA THR A 41 -11.65 -28.22 22.62
C THR A 41 -11.98 -29.53 23.33
N THR A 42 -12.53 -30.45 22.55
CA THR A 42 -12.87 -31.82 22.98
C THR A 42 -12.22 -32.83 22.04
N THR A 43 -12.18 -34.11 22.44
CA THR A 43 -11.74 -35.19 21.53
C THR A 43 -12.51 -35.16 20.19
N ALA A 44 -13.82 -34.89 20.22
CA ALA A 44 -14.65 -34.89 19.02
C ALA A 44 -14.38 -33.68 18.11
N ALA A 45 -14.09 -32.51 18.70
CA ALA A 45 -13.86 -31.28 17.96
C ALA A 45 -12.41 -31.10 17.49
N PHE A 46 -11.46 -31.86 18.04
CA PHE A 46 -10.02 -31.74 17.78
C PHE A 46 -9.66 -31.70 16.28
N SER A 47 -10.30 -32.53 15.46
CA SER A 47 -10.04 -32.55 14.01
C SER A 47 -10.41 -31.22 13.33
N ALA A 48 -11.51 -30.58 13.74
CA ALA A 48 -11.90 -29.27 13.21
C ALA A 48 -11.02 -28.16 13.80
N ASP A 49 -10.86 -28.17 15.12
CA ASP A 49 -10.26 -27.09 15.90
C ASP A 49 -8.75 -26.99 15.76
N VAL A 50 -8.08 -28.12 15.52
CA VAL A 50 -6.62 -28.21 15.47
C VAL A 50 -6.17 -28.68 14.10
N VAL A 51 -6.57 -29.88 13.66
CA VAL A 51 -6.01 -30.48 12.45
C VAL A 51 -6.39 -29.67 11.20
N ARG A 52 -7.67 -29.31 11.05
CA ARG A 52 -8.12 -28.51 9.91
C ARG A 52 -7.64 -27.07 10.00
N GLU A 53 -7.76 -26.46 11.18
CA GLU A 53 -7.34 -25.07 11.40
C GLU A 53 -5.83 -24.88 11.22
N SER A 54 -5.03 -25.89 11.52
CA SER A 54 -3.57 -25.84 11.36
C SER A 54 -3.08 -25.66 9.91
N ARG A 55 -3.96 -25.85 8.93
CA ARG A 55 -3.71 -25.54 7.51
C ARG A 55 -3.87 -24.06 7.17
N ASN A 56 -4.51 -23.30 8.05
CA ASN A 56 -4.70 -21.87 7.93
C ASN A 56 -3.59 -21.14 8.73
N GLN A 57 -3.44 -21.47 10.01
CA GLN A 57 -2.41 -20.93 10.92
C GLN A 57 -1.85 -22.03 11.80
N PRO A 58 -0.61 -21.91 12.29
CA PRO A 58 -0.17 -22.71 13.43
C PRO A 58 -1.19 -22.72 14.57
N VAL A 59 -1.46 -23.91 15.11
CA VAL A 59 -2.33 -24.09 16.29
C VAL A 59 -1.50 -24.69 17.42
N LEU A 60 -1.44 -23.99 18.55
CA LEU A 60 -0.89 -24.51 19.78
C LEU A 60 -1.97 -25.25 20.55
N VAL A 61 -1.67 -26.45 21.02
CA VAL A 61 -2.54 -27.23 21.87
C VAL A 61 -1.95 -27.30 23.27
N ASP A 62 -2.58 -26.63 24.24
CA ASP A 62 -2.24 -26.67 25.67
C ASP A 62 -2.97 -27.84 26.33
N PHE A 63 -2.24 -28.91 26.65
CA PHE A 63 -2.74 -30.05 27.41
C PHE A 63 -2.60 -29.76 28.90
N TRP A 64 -3.76 -29.60 29.57
CA TRP A 64 -3.83 -29.16 30.96
C TRP A 64 -4.83 -30.00 31.77
N ALA A 65 -4.82 -29.80 33.09
CA ALA A 65 -5.84 -30.33 34.00
C ALA A 65 -6.03 -29.40 35.21
N PRO A 66 -7.20 -29.39 35.89
CA PRO A 66 -7.48 -28.45 37.00
C PRO A 66 -6.54 -28.57 38.21
N TRP A 67 -6.00 -29.77 38.44
CA TRP A 67 -5.05 -30.08 39.51
C TRP A 67 -3.60 -29.72 39.17
N CYS A 68 -3.31 -29.36 37.92
CA CYS A 68 -1.98 -29.01 37.48
C CYS A 68 -1.60 -27.59 37.90
N GLY A 69 -0.81 -27.47 38.98
CA GLY A 69 -0.29 -26.19 39.48
C GLY A 69 0.51 -25.40 38.43
N PRO A 70 1.52 -25.99 37.75
CA PRO A 70 2.29 -25.29 36.72
C PRO A 70 1.47 -24.86 35.50
N CYS A 71 0.43 -25.60 35.13
CA CYS A 71 -0.47 -25.23 34.02
C CYS A 71 -1.15 -23.88 34.29
N LYS A 72 -1.57 -23.62 35.53
CA LYS A 72 -2.17 -22.33 35.93
C LYS A 72 -1.23 -21.13 35.75
N GLN A 73 0.08 -21.36 35.71
CA GLN A 73 1.07 -20.32 35.42
C GLN A 73 1.32 -20.17 33.93
N LEU A 74 1.36 -21.28 33.19
CA LEU A 74 1.67 -21.30 31.76
C LEU A 74 0.50 -20.83 30.88
N THR A 75 -0.74 -21.25 31.17
CA THR A 75 -1.90 -20.94 30.33
C THR A 75 -2.09 -19.43 30.14
N PRO A 76 -2.02 -18.56 31.18
CA PRO A 76 -2.11 -17.11 30.99
C PRO A 76 -0.94 -16.50 30.19
N VAL A 77 0.23 -17.14 30.20
CA VAL A 77 1.38 -16.73 29.39
C VAL A 77 1.11 -17.05 27.91
N LEU A 78 0.61 -18.26 27.62
CA LEU A 78 0.22 -18.67 26.27
C LEU A 78 -0.88 -17.76 25.71
N GLU A 79 -1.93 -17.50 26.48
CA GLU A 79 -3.05 -16.66 26.06
C GLU A 79 -2.58 -15.24 25.68
N ARG A 80 -1.73 -14.62 26.51
CA ARG A 80 -1.15 -13.28 26.21
C ARG A 80 -0.24 -13.31 25.00
N ALA A 81 0.61 -14.33 24.87
CA ALA A 81 1.54 -14.42 23.75
C ALA A 81 0.81 -14.66 22.41
N VAL A 82 -0.25 -15.46 22.42
CA VAL A 82 -1.12 -15.66 21.25
C VAL A 82 -1.90 -14.39 20.89
N GLN A 83 -2.42 -13.67 21.88
CA GLN A 83 -3.07 -12.37 21.63
C GLN A 83 -2.08 -11.36 21.02
N ALA A 84 -0.85 -11.27 21.56
CA ALA A 84 0.20 -10.41 21.01
C ALA A 84 0.63 -10.81 19.60
N ALA A 85 0.43 -12.08 19.21
CA ALA A 85 0.71 -12.55 17.86
C ALA A 85 -0.36 -12.14 16.83
N GLY A 86 -1.50 -11.57 17.27
CA GLY A 86 -2.46 -10.90 16.39
C GLY A 86 -3.12 -11.82 15.36
N GLY A 87 -3.38 -13.08 15.71
CA GLY A 87 -3.99 -14.04 14.79
C GLY A 87 -3.01 -14.76 13.85
N ARG A 88 -1.70 -14.66 14.07
CA ARG A 88 -0.71 -15.52 13.38
C ARG A 88 -0.64 -16.94 13.94
N VAL A 89 -1.21 -17.16 15.11
CA VAL A 89 -1.27 -18.44 15.81
C VAL A 89 -2.57 -18.51 16.60
N LYS A 90 -3.12 -19.71 16.77
CA LYS A 90 -4.25 -19.97 17.68
C LYS A 90 -3.82 -20.81 18.86
N LEU A 91 -4.50 -20.62 19.99
CA LEU A 91 -4.39 -21.46 21.18
C LEU A 91 -5.66 -22.28 21.36
N VAL A 92 -5.48 -23.59 21.44
CA VAL A 92 -6.51 -24.55 21.77
C VAL A 92 -6.16 -25.23 23.08
N LYS A 93 -7.08 -25.21 24.03
CA LYS A 93 -6.89 -25.79 25.37
C LYS A 93 -7.63 -27.11 25.44
N MET A 94 -6.96 -28.15 25.94
CA MET A 94 -7.55 -29.47 26.08
C MET A 94 -7.34 -30.01 27.48
N ASN A 95 -8.46 -30.20 28.19
CA ASN A 95 -8.46 -30.83 29.49
C ASN A 95 -8.25 -32.34 29.34
N ILE A 96 -7.12 -32.86 29.83
CA ILE A 96 -6.79 -34.28 29.68
C ILE A 96 -7.59 -35.19 30.61
N ASP A 97 -8.17 -34.66 31.70
CA ASP A 97 -9.06 -35.45 32.58
C ASP A 97 -10.35 -35.81 31.85
N GLU A 98 -10.85 -34.89 31.02
CA GLU A 98 -12.10 -35.06 30.25
C GLU A 98 -11.85 -35.72 28.88
N HIS A 99 -10.68 -35.45 28.27
CA HIS A 99 -10.35 -35.84 26.90
C HIS A 99 -8.96 -36.50 26.78
N PRO A 100 -8.69 -37.63 27.46
CA PRO A 100 -7.34 -38.20 27.59
C PRO A 100 -6.78 -38.82 26.29
N SER A 101 -7.64 -39.21 25.35
CA SER A 101 -7.28 -40.03 24.19
C SER A 101 -6.27 -39.38 23.25
N ILE A 102 -6.44 -38.08 22.96
CA ILE A 102 -5.55 -37.34 22.04
C ILE A 102 -4.17 -37.13 22.66
N ALA A 103 -4.12 -36.75 23.95
CA ALA A 103 -2.87 -36.60 24.68
C ALA A 103 -2.08 -37.92 24.71
N GLY A 104 -2.76 -39.06 24.95
CA GLY A 104 -2.16 -40.38 24.90
C GLY A 104 -1.61 -40.76 23.52
N GLN A 105 -2.32 -40.43 22.44
CA GLN A 105 -1.85 -40.68 21.06
C GLN A 105 -0.61 -39.87 20.69
N LEU A 106 -0.48 -38.66 21.23
CA LEU A 106 0.69 -37.80 21.03
C LEU A 106 1.84 -38.11 22.00
N GLY A 107 1.68 -39.13 22.86
CA GLY A 107 2.71 -39.56 23.79
C GLY A 107 2.94 -38.60 24.96
N VAL A 108 1.94 -37.80 25.34
CA VAL A 108 2.04 -36.89 26.49
C VAL A 108 2.11 -37.70 27.79
N GLN A 109 3.26 -37.66 28.46
CA GLN A 109 3.52 -38.40 29.72
C GLN A 109 3.38 -37.54 30.98
N SER A 110 3.45 -36.21 30.84
CA SER A 110 3.32 -35.25 31.93
C SER A 110 2.73 -33.95 31.41
N ILE A 111 2.11 -33.18 32.31
CA ILE A 111 1.53 -31.86 32.00
C ILE A 111 2.16 -30.77 32.89
N PRO A 112 2.22 -29.51 32.43
CA PRO A 112 1.73 -29.00 31.14
C PRO A 112 2.55 -29.53 29.95
N ALA A 113 1.87 -29.78 28.84
CA ALA A 113 2.50 -30.09 27.56
C ALA A 113 1.84 -29.25 26.47
N VAL A 114 2.64 -28.66 25.59
CA VAL A 114 2.17 -27.83 24.48
C VAL A 114 2.69 -28.38 23.18
N PHE A 115 1.80 -28.66 22.24
CA PHE A 115 2.16 -29.13 20.90
C PHE A 115 1.72 -28.13 19.84
N ALA A 116 2.58 -27.86 18.88
CA ALA A 116 2.29 -27.02 17.72
C ALA A 116 1.88 -27.89 16.53
N PHE A 117 0.73 -27.58 15.96
CA PHE A 117 0.21 -28.20 14.74
C PHE A 117 0.31 -27.25 13.56
N VAL A 118 0.76 -27.78 12.43
CA VAL A 118 0.93 -27.09 11.17
C VAL A 118 0.56 -28.04 10.04
N ASP A 119 -0.26 -27.59 9.09
CA ASP A 119 -0.68 -28.36 7.92
C ASP A 119 -1.30 -29.74 8.26
N GLY A 120 -1.94 -29.82 9.42
CA GLY A 120 -2.57 -31.01 9.96
C GLY A 120 -1.64 -31.95 10.72
N GLN A 121 -0.37 -31.59 10.92
CA GLN A 121 0.64 -32.42 11.57
C GLN A 121 1.24 -31.74 12.82
N PRO A 122 1.58 -32.49 13.87
CA PRO A 122 2.39 -31.97 14.97
C PRO A 122 3.83 -31.75 14.47
N VAL A 123 4.34 -30.52 14.62
CA VAL A 123 5.66 -30.14 14.07
C VAL A 123 6.70 -29.78 15.14
N ASP A 124 6.26 -29.37 16.32
CA ASP A 124 7.13 -29.02 17.45
C ASP A 124 6.30 -29.07 18.75
N GLY A 125 6.96 -29.04 19.90
CA GLY A 125 6.29 -29.02 21.19
C GLY A 125 7.26 -28.95 22.37
N PHE A 126 6.75 -28.61 23.54
CA PHE A 126 7.51 -28.59 24.78
C PHE A 126 6.69 -29.13 25.94
N MET A 127 7.40 -29.58 26.97
CA MET A 127 6.83 -30.07 28.22
C MET A 127 7.34 -29.24 29.38
N GLY A 128 6.47 -28.99 30.36
CA GLY A 128 6.75 -28.13 31.50
C GLY A 128 6.37 -26.66 31.26
N ALA A 129 6.40 -25.87 32.33
CA ALA A 129 6.08 -24.45 32.28
C ALA A 129 7.32 -23.67 31.83
N LEU A 130 7.24 -23.02 30.67
CA LEU A 130 8.29 -22.15 30.15
C LEU A 130 8.07 -20.68 30.54
N PRO A 131 9.14 -19.88 30.70
CA PRO A 131 9.04 -18.43 30.81
C PRO A 131 8.41 -17.78 29.57
N GLU A 132 7.83 -16.59 29.74
CA GLU A 132 7.17 -15.84 28.67
C GLU A 132 8.08 -15.54 27.47
N SER A 133 9.36 -15.24 27.71
CA SER A 133 10.33 -15.01 26.64
C SER A 133 10.54 -16.23 25.75
N GLU A 134 10.55 -17.44 26.33
CA GLU A 134 10.71 -18.68 25.61
C GLU A 134 9.44 -19.07 24.85
N VAL A 135 8.27 -18.85 25.44
CA VAL A 135 6.97 -19.00 24.77
C VAL A 135 6.88 -18.08 23.56
N LYS A 136 7.28 -16.81 23.72
CA LYS A 136 7.34 -15.85 22.61
C LYS A 136 8.30 -16.33 21.53
N ALA A 137 9.52 -16.74 21.89
CA ALA A 137 10.49 -17.25 20.93
C ALA A 137 9.99 -18.50 20.18
N PHE A 138 9.23 -19.37 20.86
CA PHE A 138 8.60 -20.54 20.25
C PHE A 138 7.54 -20.13 19.22
N ILE A 139 6.64 -19.21 19.56
CA ILE A 139 5.65 -18.65 18.64
C ILE A 139 6.31 -17.94 17.46
N ASP A 140 7.35 -17.14 17.71
CA ASP A 140 8.07 -16.42 16.66
C ASP A 140 8.71 -17.39 15.66
N ARG A 141 9.28 -18.52 16.11
CA ARG A 141 9.79 -19.57 15.20
C ARG A 141 8.70 -20.21 14.36
N LEU A 142 7.54 -20.49 14.95
CA LEU A 142 6.42 -21.13 14.26
C LEU A 142 5.72 -20.19 13.25
N THR A 143 5.79 -18.89 13.50
CA THR A 143 5.16 -17.85 12.69
C THR A 143 6.15 -17.14 11.75
N ALA A 144 7.45 -17.47 11.83
CA ALA A 144 8.48 -16.89 10.97
C ALA A 144 8.17 -17.17 9.49
N GLY A 145 8.02 -16.09 8.71
CA GLY A 145 7.68 -16.17 7.28
C GLY A 145 6.24 -16.61 6.99
N ARG A 146 5.35 -16.67 8.00
CA ARG A 146 3.94 -16.98 7.82
C ARG A 146 3.08 -15.76 8.10
N ALA A 147 2.26 -15.38 7.12
CA ALA A 147 1.17 -14.44 7.33
C ALA A 147 0.08 -15.09 8.18
N ALA A 148 -0.65 -14.28 8.95
CA ALA A 148 -1.88 -14.74 9.59
C ALA A 148 -2.86 -15.26 8.52
N PRO A 149 -3.62 -16.34 8.74
CA PRO A 149 -4.70 -16.72 7.85
C PRO A 149 -5.80 -15.65 7.92
N GLY A 150 -6.09 -15.07 6.76
CA GLY A 150 -6.87 -13.85 6.64
C GLY A 150 -6.02 -12.58 6.42
N GLY A 151 -4.69 -12.74 6.29
CA GLY A 151 -3.74 -11.66 6.07
C GLY A 151 -3.55 -10.76 7.29
N ASP A 152 -2.53 -9.92 7.25
CA ASP A 152 -2.68 -8.60 7.86
C ASP A 152 -3.54 -7.80 6.85
N PRO A 153 -4.79 -7.43 7.17
CA PRO A 153 -5.66 -6.74 6.23
C PRO A 153 -5.03 -5.44 5.70
N LEU A 154 -4.17 -4.78 6.49
CA LEU A 154 -3.42 -3.61 6.03
C LEU A 154 -2.30 -4.01 5.08
N ALA A 155 -1.56 -5.09 5.34
CA ALA A 155 -0.53 -5.59 4.43
C ALA A 155 -1.11 -6.06 3.09
N GLU A 156 -2.24 -6.78 3.11
CA GLU A 156 -2.95 -7.18 1.89
C GLU A 156 -3.47 -5.95 1.13
N ALA A 157 -4.04 -4.97 1.83
CA ALA A 157 -4.48 -3.72 1.21
C ALA A 157 -3.31 -2.95 0.60
N LEU A 158 -2.15 -2.91 1.26
CA LEU A 158 -0.91 -2.31 0.75
C LEU A 158 -0.42 -3.00 -0.53
N GLU A 159 -0.40 -4.34 -0.54
CA GLU A 159 0.03 -5.11 -1.71
C GLU A 159 -0.93 -4.91 -2.89
N GLN A 160 -2.24 -4.94 -2.64
CA GLN A 160 -3.26 -4.65 -3.65
C GLN A 160 -3.14 -3.22 -4.18
N ALA A 161 -2.95 -2.24 -3.31
CA ALA A 161 -2.77 -0.83 -3.69
C ALA A 161 -1.52 -0.65 -4.58
N ALA A 162 -0.40 -1.27 -4.21
CA ALA A 162 0.81 -1.27 -5.00
C ALA A 162 0.61 -1.91 -6.39
N GLY A 163 -0.14 -3.02 -6.44
CA GLY A 163 -0.54 -3.67 -7.70
C GLY A 163 -1.36 -2.75 -8.61
N PHE A 164 -2.35 -2.04 -8.07
CA PHE A 164 -3.13 -1.06 -8.85
C PHE A 164 -2.29 0.09 -9.36
N LEU A 165 -1.38 0.63 -8.53
CA LEU A 165 -0.48 1.70 -8.94
C LEU A 165 0.45 1.25 -10.07
N ALA A 166 1.03 0.04 -9.97
CA ALA A 166 1.87 -0.55 -11.01
C ALA A 166 1.10 -0.79 -12.33
N ALA A 167 -0.20 -1.09 -12.24
CA ALA A 167 -1.09 -1.21 -13.40
C ALA A 167 -1.56 0.14 -13.98
N GLY A 168 -1.07 1.28 -13.46
CA GLY A 168 -1.45 2.63 -13.89
C GLY A 168 -2.80 3.09 -13.36
N ASN A 169 -3.41 2.35 -12.43
CA ASN A 169 -4.71 2.67 -11.86
C ASN A 169 -4.58 3.46 -10.55
N ALA A 170 -4.10 4.70 -10.67
CA ALA A 170 -3.85 5.59 -9.55
C ALA A 170 -5.11 5.90 -8.71
N ALA A 171 -6.30 5.91 -9.33
CA ALA A 171 -7.55 6.19 -8.63
C ALA A 171 -7.93 5.07 -7.65
N GLN A 172 -7.84 3.80 -8.06
CA GLN A 172 -8.11 2.67 -7.15
C GLN A 172 -6.99 2.50 -6.11
N ALA A 173 -5.73 2.69 -6.52
CA ALA A 173 -4.60 2.64 -5.61
C ALA A 173 -4.69 3.68 -4.48
N SER A 174 -5.05 4.93 -4.82
CA SER A 174 -5.18 6.01 -3.82
C SER A 174 -6.26 5.74 -2.77
N GLN A 175 -7.37 5.10 -3.14
CA GLN A 175 -8.41 4.70 -2.20
C GLN A 175 -7.89 3.69 -1.18
N LEU A 176 -7.14 2.68 -1.61
CA LEU A 176 -6.59 1.64 -0.73
C LEU A 176 -5.47 2.19 0.15
N PHE A 177 -4.53 2.95 -0.40
CA PHE A 177 -3.50 3.61 0.42
C PHE A 177 -4.11 4.57 1.44
N GLY A 178 -5.14 5.32 1.06
CA GLY A 178 -5.89 6.18 1.97
C GLY A 178 -6.59 5.40 3.08
N ALA A 179 -7.18 4.24 2.78
CA ALA A 179 -7.78 3.37 3.80
C ALA A 179 -6.73 2.84 4.79
N VAL A 180 -5.54 2.44 4.30
CA VAL A 180 -4.44 2.01 5.17
C VAL A 180 -4.03 3.15 6.12
N LEU A 181 -3.87 4.38 5.61
CA LEU A 181 -3.51 5.54 6.44
C LEU A 181 -4.59 5.96 7.46
N GLN A 182 -5.85 5.65 7.22
CA GLN A 182 -6.91 5.88 8.22
C GLN A 182 -6.74 4.97 9.44
N HIS A 183 -6.22 3.76 9.24
CA HIS A 183 -5.98 2.79 10.31
C HIS A 183 -4.58 2.91 10.93
N ASP A 184 -3.57 3.20 10.11
CA ASP A 184 -2.18 3.40 10.50
C ASP A 184 -1.64 4.71 9.87
N PRO A 185 -1.87 5.86 10.53
CA PRO A 185 -1.47 7.17 10.01
C PRO A 185 0.04 7.34 9.83
N GLU A 186 0.86 6.52 10.50
CA GLU A 186 2.32 6.55 10.41
C GLU A 186 2.88 5.50 9.44
N ASN A 187 2.02 4.89 8.61
CA ASN A 187 2.46 3.91 7.63
C ASN A 187 3.20 4.57 6.46
N ALA A 188 4.53 4.57 6.51
CA ALA A 188 5.34 5.25 5.50
C ALA A 188 5.15 4.73 4.08
N LYS A 189 4.91 3.41 3.90
CA LYS A 189 4.64 2.81 2.59
C LYS A 189 3.30 3.27 2.02
N ALA A 190 2.28 3.38 2.86
CA ALA A 190 0.98 3.87 2.43
C ALA A 190 1.03 5.36 2.06
N ALA A 191 1.73 6.17 2.87
CA ALA A 191 1.95 7.59 2.61
C ALA A 191 2.69 7.80 1.29
N ALA A 192 3.78 7.06 1.06
CA ALA A 192 4.54 7.12 -0.18
C ALA A 192 3.70 6.70 -1.39
N GLY A 193 2.99 5.58 -1.28
CA GLY A 193 2.12 5.09 -2.35
C GLY A 193 0.99 6.06 -2.71
N LEU A 194 0.36 6.69 -1.71
CA LEU A 194 -0.67 7.70 -1.93
C LEU A 194 -0.11 8.95 -2.62
N ALA A 195 1.05 9.42 -2.19
CA ALA A 195 1.73 10.54 -2.82
C ALA A 195 2.10 10.24 -4.28
N GLU A 196 2.61 9.04 -4.58
CA GLU A 196 2.87 8.60 -5.95
C GLU A 196 1.59 8.55 -6.80
N CYS A 197 0.45 8.18 -6.23
CA CYS A 197 -0.83 8.22 -6.95
C CYS A 197 -1.19 9.66 -7.35
N TYR A 198 -0.99 10.64 -6.47
CA TYR A 198 -1.23 12.05 -6.78
C TYR A 198 -0.26 12.57 -7.84
N LEU A 199 1.02 12.22 -7.74
CA LEU A 199 2.02 12.58 -8.75
C LEU A 199 1.70 11.97 -10.12
N ALA A 200 1.29 10.70 -10.16
CA ALA A 200 0.86 10.03 -11.39
C ALA A 200 -0.40 10.66 -12.01
N ALA A 201 -1.28 11.22 -11.18
CA ALA A 201 -2.46 11.97 -11.63
C ALA A 201 -2.15 13.43 -12.02
N GLY A 202 -0.89 13.87 -11.88
CA GLY A 202 -0.48 15.25 -12.12
C GLY A 202 -0.89 16.25 -11.03
N ASP A 203 -1.39 15.77 -9.90
CA ASP A 203 -1.81 16.62 -8.77
C ASP A 203 -0.67 16.81 -7.76
N THR A 204 0.34 17.56 -8.16
CA THR A 204 1.50 17.88 -7.33
C THR A 204 1.11 18.61 -6.06
N ALA A 205 0.10 19.48 -6.10
CA ALA A 205 -0.35 20.24 -4.94
C ALA A 205 -0.86 19.34 -3.82
N ARG A 206 -1.68 18.32 -4.14
CA ARG A 206 -2.13 17.32 -3.16
C ARG A 206 -0.99 16.43 -2.68
N ALA A 207 -0.07 16.04 -3.55
CA ALA A 207 1.11 15.27 -3.15
C ALA A 207 1.98 16.03 -2.13
N GLN A 208 2.17 17.34 -2.34
CA GLN A 208 2.91 18.20 -1.42
C GLN A 208 2.17 18.36 -0.08
N SER A 209 0.87 18.66 -0.12
CA SER A 209 0.06 18.82 1.09
C SER A 209 0.04 17.54 1.95
N LEU A 210 0.07 16.36 1.32
CA LEU A 210 0.22 15.10 2.04
C LEU A 210 1.58 15.01 2.71
N ALA A 211 2.67 15.29 2.00
CA ALA A 211 4.03 15.26 2.55
C ALA A 211 4.19 16.22 3.74
N ASP A 212 3.66 17.44 3.64
CA ASP A 212 3.72 18.45 4.71
C ASP A 212 2.96 18.03 5.97
N ALA A 213 1.95 17.17 5.84
CA ALA A 213 1.15 16.65 6.95
C ALA A 213 1.76 15.41 7.63
N MET A 214 2.80 14.80 7.05
CA MET A 214 3.40 13.57 7.59
C MET A 214 4.43 13.85 8.70
N PRO A 215 4.49 13.01 9.75
CA PRO A 215 5.50 13.14 10.78
C PRO A 215 6.90 12.77 10.25
N PRO A 216 7.98 13.23 10.92
CA PRO A 216 9.36 12.89 10.54
C PRO A 216 9.62 11.37 10.43
N SER A 217 8.97 10.56 11.28
CA SER A 217 9.08 9.09 11.24
C SER A 217 8.68 8.49 9.89
N VAL A 218 7.71 9.10 9.20
CA VAL A 218 7.29 8.71 7.85
C VAL A 218 8.19 9.30 6.79
N LEU A 219 8.52 10.59 6.92
CA LEU A 219 9.33 11.30 5.93
C LEU A 219 10.73 10.71 5.81
N ASP A 220 11.35 10.33 6.92
CA ASP A 220 12.71 9.78 6.93
C ASP A 220 12.79 8.32 6.48
N ASP A 221 11.64 7.65 6.29
CA ASP A 221 11.59 6.27 5.84
C ASP A 221 12.07 6.13 4.37
N PRO A 222 12.86 5.08 4.04
CA PRO A 222 13.30 4.81 2.68
C PRO A 222 12.18 4.72 1.65
N ALA A 223 10.98 4.25 2.03
CA ALA A 223 9.83 4.17 1.14
C ALA A 223 9.36 5.55 0.65
N PHE A 224 9.48 6.59 1.49
CA PHE A 224 9.08 7.95 1.16
C PHE A 224 10.19 8.75 0.44
N ALA A 225 11.44 8.30 0.50
CA ALA A 225 12.58 9.01 -0.05
C ALA A 225 12.46 9.31 -1.56
N THR A 226 11.92 8.37 -2.35
CA THR A 226 11.70 8.55 -3.79
C THR A 226 10.66 9.63 -4.09
N VAL A 227 9.55 9.63 -3.34
CA VAL A 227 8.49 10.63 -3.45
C VAL A 227 9.04 12.02 -3.16
N ARG A 228 9.77 12.16 -2.06
CA ARG A 228 10.38 13.44 -1.67
C ARG A 228 11.32 13.96 -2.76
N ALA A 229 12.14 13.10 -3.37
CA ALA A 229 13.02 13.50 -4.46
C ALA A 229 12.23 14.02 -5.68
N ARG A 230 11.10 13.37 -6.01
CA ARG A 230 10.20 13.81 -7.09
C ARG A 230 9.51 15.14 -6.77
N LEU A 231 8.99 15.30 -5.56
CA LEU A 231 8.35 16.55 -5.11
C LEU A 231 9.34 17.71 -5.18
N LYS A 232 10.57 17.51 -4.66
CA LYS A 232 11.62 18.53 -4.72
C LYS A 232 11.93 18.94 -6.16
N LEU A 233 12.07 17.98 -7.06
CA LEU A 233 12.30 18.27 -8.48
C LEU A 233 11.15 19.08 -9.08
N GLN A 234 9.90 18.76 -8.73
CA GLN A 234 8.73 19.50 -9.20
C GLN A 234 8.64 20.91 -8.59
N GLU A 235 9.02 21.08 -7.33
CA GLU A 235 9.10 22.39 -6.68
C GLU A 235 10.18 23.27 -7.35
N GLU A 236 11.35 22.71 -7.65
CA GLU A 236 12.40 23.40 -8.41
C GLU A 236 11.90 23.83 -9.79
N ILE A 237 11.07 23.01 -10.45
CA ILE A 237 10.41 23.36 -11.72
C ILE A 237 9.34 24.44 -11.51
N ALA A 238 8.52 24.35 -10.46
CA ALA A 238 7.46 25.31 -10.15
C ALA A 238 8.02 26.68 -9.72
N GLY A 239 9.21 26.71 -9.12
CA GLY A 239 9.95 27.94 -8.81
C GLY A 239 10.33 28.75 -10.06
N LEU A 240 10.27 28.16 -11.25
CA LEU A 240 10.43 28.85 -12.54
C LEU A 240 9.13 29.53 -13.02
N GLY A 241 8.01 29.33 -12.31
CA GLY A 241 6.69 29.90 -12.61
C GLY A 241 5.65 28.87 -13.08
N ASP A 242 4.37 29.24 -13.03
CA ASP A 242 3.27 28.45 -13.63
C ASP A 242 3.22 28.69 -15.15
N ALA A 243 3.50 27.64 -15.92
CA ALA A 243 3.44 27.68 -17.38
C ALA A 243 2.08 28.17 -17.90
N SER A 244 0.96 27.77 -17.28
CA SER A 244 -0.37 28.18 -17.73
C SER A 244 -0.60 29.67 -17.52
N ALA A 245 -0.16 30.21 -16.38
CA ALA A 245 -0.23 31.65 -16.11
C ALA A 245 0.66 32.46 -17.07
N LEU A 246 1.86 31.96 -17.39
CA LEU A 246 2.77 32.60 -18.33
C LEU A 246 2.23 32.57 -19.77
N GLU A 247 1.61 31.47 -20.19
CA GLU A 247 0.93 31.37 -21.50
C GLU A 247 -0.26 32.34 -21.59
N ALA A 248 -1.05 32.47 -20.53
CA ALA A 248 -2.14 33.45 -20.46
C ALA A 248 -1.63 34.89 -20.56
N ARG A 249 -0.51 35.21 -19.89
CA ARG A 249 0.17 36.51 -20.04
C ARG A 249 0.62 36.76 -21.47
N LEU A 250 1.18 35.77 -22.15
CA LEU A 250 1.59 35.89 -23.55
C LEU A 250 0.43 36.01 -24.54
N ALA A 251 -0.69 35.36 -24.26
CA ALA A 251 -1.89 35.53 -25.05
C ALA A 251 -2.44 36.96 -24.95
N ALA A 252 -2.35 37.58 -23.76
CA ALA A 252 -2.76 38.96 -23.53
C ALA A 252 -1.73 39.99 -24.05
N ASN A 253 -0.44 39.69 -23.89
CA ASN A 253 0.68 40.52 -24.33
C ASN A 253 1.74 39.66 -25.03
N PRO A 254 1.70 39.54 -26.37
CA PRO A 254 2.67 38.75 -27.13
C PRO A 254 4.14 39.18 -26.97
N ASP A 255 4.37 40.42 -26.53
CA ASP A 255 5.68 41.04 -26.32
C ASP A 255 6.13 41.01 -24.84
N ASP A 256 5.47 40.22 -23.98
CA ASP A 256 5.97 39.90 -22.64
C ASP A 256 7.18 38.95 -22.74
N HIS A 257 8.34 39.52 -23.05
CA HIS A 257 9.59 38.77 -23.26
C HIS A 257 10.03 38.02 -22.00
N GLN A 258 9.75 38.56 -20.81
CA GLN A 258 10.02 37.85 -19.55
C GLN A 258 9.20 36.57 -19.45
N ALA A 259 7.90 36.62 -19.75
CA ALA A 259 7.06 35.43 -19.71
C ALA A 259 7.50 34.35 -20.71
N ARG A 260 7.97 34.74 -21.92
CA ARG A 260 8.59 33.79 -22.87
C ARG A 260 9.88 33.19 -22.33
N TYR A 261 10.71 34.00 -21.68
CA TYR A 261 11.98 33.54 -21.14
C TYR A 261 11.75 32.50 -20.03
N ASP A 262 10.84 32.78 -19.11
CA ASP A 262 10.47 31.85 -18.03
C ASP A 262 9.87 30.56 -18.59
N LEU A 263 9.00 30.65 -19.62
CA LEU A 263 8.48 29.47 -20.33
C LEU A 263 9.58 28.63 -20.99
N ALA A 264 10.64 29.26 -21.51
CA ALA A 264 11.77 28.53 -22.06
C ALA A 264 12.52 27.73 -20.99
N LEU A 265 12.68 28.29 -19.78
CA LEU A 265 13.29 27.59 -18.65
C LEU A 265 12.43 26.41 -18.21
N ILE A 266 11.11 26.59 -18.14
CA ILE A 266 10.16 25.51 -17.79
C ILE A 266 10.20 24.40 -18.84
N ALA A 267 10.17 24.74 -20.13
CA ALA A 267 10.25 23.75 -21.21
C ALA A 267 11.56 22.95 -21.14
N GLN A 268 12.68 23.62 -20.89
CA GLN A 268 13.98 22.97 -20.70
C GLN A 268 13.98 22.02 -19.50
N ALA A 269 13.40 22.44 -18.37
CA ALA A 269 13.32 21.61 -17.17
C ALA A 269 12.43 20.37 -17.37
N LYS A 270 11.41 20.47 -18.22
CA LYS A 270 10.55 19.35 -18.66
C LYS A 270 11.20 18.47 -19.74
N GLY A 271 12.41 18.81 -20.22
CA GLY A 271 13.10 18.09 -21.28
C GLY A 271 12.64 18.44 -22.71
N ASP A 272 11.72 19.39 -22.87
CA ASP A 272 11.32 19.90 -24.18
C ASP A 272 12.33 20.94 -24.69
N ARG A 273 13.45 20.44 -25.20
CA ARG A 273 14.56 21.25 -25.74
C ARG A 273 14.14 22.08 -26.95
N ALA A 274 13.25 21.54 -27.80
CA ALA A 274 12.80 22.21 -29.00
C ALA A 274 11.91 23.41 -28.64
N GLY A 275 10.91 23.20 -27.78
CA GLY A 275 10.06 24.28 -27.27
C GLY A 275 10.86 25.35 -26.53
N ALA A 276 11.83 24.94 -25.70
CA ALA A 276 12.73 25.87 -25.01
C ALA A 276 13.51 26.78 -25.98
N ALA A 277 14.09 26.19 -27.04
CA ALA A 277 14.81 26.95 -28.05
C ALA A 277 13.90 27.90 -28.85
N ASP A 278 12.70 27.44 -29.23
CA ASP A 278 11.75 28.24 -30.01
C ASP A 278 11.24 29.47 -29.23
N GLN A 279 11.00 29.35 -27.91
CA GLN A 279 10.61 30.50 -27.08
C GLN A 279 11.70 31.58 -27.04
N LEU A 280 12.97 31.21 -26.83
CA LEU A 280 14.09 32.16 -26.80
C LEU A 280 14.35 32.77 -28.19
N LEU A 281 14.22 31.99 -29.26
CA LEU A 281 14.36 32.49 -30.64
C LEU A 281 13.28 33.53 -30.99
N GLU A 282 12.05 33.34 -30.50
CA GLU A 282 10.98 34.31 -30.70
C GLU A 282 11.25 35.63 -29.95
N ILE A 283 11.88 35.57 -28.77
CA ILE A 283 12.39 36.80 -28.11
C ILE A 283 13.42 37.47 -29.00
N VAL A 284 14.47 36.76 -29.43
CA VAL A 284 15.54 37.32 -30.30
C VAL A 284 14.99 37.92 -31.59
N LYS A 285 13.91 37.35 -32.15
CA LYS A 285 13.24 37.86 -33.34
C LYS A 285 12.49 39.18 -33.09
N ARG A 286 11.89 39.36 -31.90
CA ARG A 286 11.07 40.53 -31.54
C ARG A 286 11.91 41.65 -30.93
N ASP A 287 12.74 41.30 -29.96
CA ASP A 287 13.64 42.21 -29.25
C ASP A 287 14.99 41.51 -29.00
N ARG A 288 15.99 41.90 -29.80
CA ARG A 288 17.35 41.38 -29.67
C ARG A 288 18.03 41.85 -28.38
N THR A 289 17.60 42.99 -27.84
CA THR A 289 18.25 43.68 -26.72
C THR A 289 17.70 43.29 -25.35
N PHE A 290 16.67 42.45 -25.31
CA PHE A 290 16.06 41.96 -24.07
C PHE A 290 17.13 41.44 -23.08
N GLU A 291 17.17 42.04 -21.88
CA GLU A 291 18.14 41.76 -20.80
C GLU A 291 19.61 41.66 -21.26
N ASP A 292 20.06 42.63 -22.05
CA ASP A 292 21.43 42.69 -22.58
C ASP A 292 21.80 41.39 -23.32
N ASP A 293 21.08 41.11 -24.42
CA ASP A 293 21.19 39.86 -25.20
C ASP A 293 20.83 38.60 -24.37
N GLY A 294 20.06 38.73 -23.28
CA GLY A 294 19.74 37.66 -22.32
C GLY A 294 19.18 36.40 -22.98
N ALA A 295 18.22 36.55 -23.90
CA ALA A 295 17.64 35.42 -24.63
C ALA A 295 18.66 34.68 -25.51
N ARG A 296 19.54 35.42 -26.20
CA ARG A 296 20.60 34.85 -27.03
C ARG A 296 21.63 34.13 -26.16
N ARG A 297 22.07 34.76 -25.06
CA ARG A 297 23.03 34.16 -24.12
C ARG A 297 22.48 32.84 -23.57
N LYS A 298 21.22 32.84 -23.14
CA LYS A 298 20.58 31.63 -22.61
C LYS A 298 20.47 30.51 -23.64
N LEU A 299 20.15 30.86 -24.88
CA LEU A 299 20.06 29.90 -25.98
C LEU A 299 21.42 29.26 -26.29
N LEU A 300 22.52 30.02 -26.19
CA LEU A 300 23.88 29.48 -26.35
C LEU A 300 24.28 28.56 -25.19
N GLU A 301 23.93 28.91 -23.94
CA GLU A 301 24.12 28.04 -22.78
C GLU A 301 23.41 26.70 -22.97
N PHE A 302 22.17 26.72 -23.46
CA PHE A 302 21.40 25.52 -23.79
C PHE A 302 22.09 24.66 -24.84
N PHE A 303 22.57 25.25 -25.94
CA PHE A 303 23.27 24.51 -26.99
C PHE A 303 24.58 23.87 -26.51
N GLU A 304 25.29 24.52 -25.59
CA GLU A 304 26.49 23.97 -24.97
C GLU A 304 26.13 22.76 -24.08
N ALA A 305 25.10 22.91 -23.23
CA ALA A 305 24.65 21.87 -22.33
C ALA A 305 24.10 20.63 -23.07
N TRP A 306 23.35 20.80 -24.16
CA TRP A 306 22.79 19.68 -24.94
C TRP A 306 23.83 19.03 -25.87
N GLY A 307 24.88 19.78 -26.21
CA GLY A 307 25.94 19.37 -27.12
C GLY A 307 25.63 19.63 -28.60
N PRO A 308 26.68 19.63 -29.46
CA PRO A 308 26.58 20.08 -30.86
C PRO A 308 25.82 19.12 -31.78
N MET A 309 25.65 17.86 -31.38
CA MET A 309 24.97 16.83 -32.17
C MET A 309 23.48 16.72 -31.88
N ASP A 310 23.01 17.36 -30.81
CA ASP A 310 21.60 17.37 -30.43
C ASP A 310 20.72 18.00 -31.54
N PRO A 311 19.56 17.40 -31.87
CA PRO A 311 18.67 17.93 -32.91
C PRO A 311 18.19 19.37 -32.65
N ALA A 312 17.84 19.71 -31.41
CA ALA A 312 17.38 21.05 -31.04
C ALA A 312 18.54 22.06 -31.13
N THR A 313 19.76 21.65 -30.77
CA THR A 313 20.96 22.48 -31.01
C THR A 313 21.17 22.80 -32.49
N LYS A 314 21.08 21.79 -33.37
CA LYS A 314 21.30 21.99 -34.82
C LYS A 314 20.25 22.92 -35.43
N ASP A 315 18.98 22.68 -35.14
CA ASP A 315 17.88 23.49 -35.67
C ASP A 315 17.89 24.91 -35.09
N GLY A 316 18.10 25.03 -33.77
CA GLY A 316 18.18 26.30 -33.08
C GLY A 316 19.33 27.18 -33.57
N ARG A 317 20.53 26.63 -33.79
CA ARG A 317 21.67 27.37 -34.36
C ARG A 317 21.38 27.89 -35.76
N ARG A 318 20.73 27.08 -36.60
CA ARG A 318 20.32 27.47 -37.97
C ARG A 318 19.33 28.63 -37.93
N LYS A 319 18.28 28.52 -37.09
CA LYS A 319 17.27 29.58 -36.90
C LYS A 319 17.91 30.86 -36.36
N LEU A 320 18.74 30.76 -35.32
CA LEU A 320 19.44 31.91 -34.73
C LEU A 320 20.31 32.64 -35.75
N SER A 321 21.12 31.90 -36.53
CA SER A 321 21.95 32.49 -37.58
C SER A 321 21.11 33.28 -38.58
N SER A 322 19.96 32.74 -39.02
CA SER A 322 19.07 33.44 -39.94
C SER A 322 18.43 34.72 -39.37
N LEU A 323 18.27 34.80 -38.05
CA LEU A 323 17.75 36.00 -37.36
C LEU A 323 18.83 37.06 -37.17
N LEU A 324 20.08 36.67 -36.92
CA LEU A 324 21.17 37.59 -36.62
C LEU A 324 21.77 38.26 -37.86
N PHE A 325 21.77 37.57 -39.01
CA PHE A 325 22.43 37.98 -40.25
C PHE A 325 21.46 38.29 -41.41
N ARG A 326 20.19 38.58 -41.08
CA ARG A 326 19.24 39.19 -42.01
C ARG A 326 19.36 40.70 -42.01
#